data_AF-A0A1N6JZK2-F1
#
_entry.id   AF-A0A1N6JZK2-F1
#
_cell.length_a   1.000
_cell.length_b   1.000
_cell.length_c   1.000
_cell.angle_alpha   90.00
_cell.angle_beta   90.00
_cell.angle_gamma   90.00
#
_symmetry.space_group_name_H-M   'P 1'
#
loop_
_entity.id
_entity.type
_entity.pdbx_description
1 polymer ?
#
loop_
_entity_poly.entity_id
_entity_poly.type
_entity_poly.pdbx_seq_one_letter_code
_entity_poly.pdbx_strand_id
1 'polypeptide(L)'
;MMLLAIAGCTKTDTIAPPAEADNRITEYKIVNVQGDPIYGTIHDADSSITVYLPFYKQLVVLEPEIKVSTGATVQPGTGTLIEDLLDVFQKGRDIKYAVTGKSGKRKTYTLKINVQQPSLTLKEVSTSATDIKVYDIKMSVDFSGMNLALRGTGFQENLSLMKIVLVDETGKEYPPFVKSATNTNDLNLVGISLVNYKSSPDPLLTALPATGLYKIRVYSYAKVVTTTFPIRINKLP
;
A
#
# COMPACT_ATOMS: atom_id res chain seq x y z
N MET A 1 32.41 70.69 -34.08
CA MET A 1 32.49 69.24 -33.82
C MET A 1 32.41 69.07 -32.31
N MET A 2 31.21 68.75 -31.81
CA MET A 2 30.87 68.72 -30.38
C MET A 2 31.12 67.30 -29.86
N LEU A 3 32.06 67.15 -28.93
CA LEU A 3 32.33 65.89 -28.24
C LEU A 3 31.20 65.65 -27.22
N LEU A 4 30.34 64.65 -27.47
CA LEU A 4 29.44 64.10 -26.46
C LEU A 4 30.22 63.09 -25.60
N ALA A 5 30.42 63.40 -24.33
CA ALA A 5 30.90 62.44 -23.34
C ALA A 5 29.72 61.57 -22.88
N ILE A 6 29.76 60.28 -23.21
CA ILE A 6 28.77 59.30 -22.75
C ILE A 6 29.23 58.83 -21.36
N ALA A 7 28.60 59.34 -20.30
CA ALA A 7 28.80 58.83 -18.94
C ALA A 7 28.11 57.46 -18.82
N GLY A 8 28.91 56.39 -18.83
CA GLY A 8 28.42 55.03 -18.59
C GLY A 8 27.95 54.85 -17.14
N CYS A 9 26.73 54.34 -16.97
CA CYS A 9 26.22 53.93 -15.66
C CYS A 9 27.00 52.72 -15.13
N THR A 10 27.96 52.96 -14.24
CA THR A 10 28.64 51.90 -13.49
C THR A 10 28.02 51.76 -12.09
N LYS A 11 26.88 51.07 -12.00
CA LYS A 11 26.47 50.40 -10.75
C LYS A 11 25.72 49.12 -11.11
N THR A 12 26.48 48.03 -11.16
CA THR A 12 25.90 46.70 -11.12
C THR A 12 25.71 46.36 -9.65
N ASP A 13 24.51 46.61 -9.13
CA ASP A 13 24.14 46.14 -7.80
C ASP A 13 23.96 44.61 -7.89
N THR A 14 24.99 43.86 -7.49
CA THR A 14 24.88 42.40 -7.31
C THR A 14 23.99 42.13 -6.11
N ILE A 15 22.70 41.94 -6.37
CA ILE A 15 21.75 41.41 -5.37
C ILE A 15 22.17 39.97 -5.09
N ALA A 16 22.63 39.70 -3.87
CA ALA A 16 22.92 38.34 -3.44
C ALA A 16 21.63 37.50 -3.59
N PRO A 17 21.70 36.27 -4.14
CA PRO A 17 20.54 35.41 -4.22
C PRO A 17 19.96 35.20 -2.82
N PRO A 18 18.63 35.10 -2.67
CA PRO A 18 18.00 34.82 -1.39
C PRO A 18 18.64 33.60 -0.72
N ALA A 19 18.87 33.67 0.58
CA ALA A 19 19.38 32.54 1.33
C ALA A 19 18.43 31.34 1.19
N GLU A 20 18.96 30.21 0.75
CA GLU A 20 18.22 28.95 0.65
C GLU A 20 17.67 28.53 2.02
N ALA A 21 16.49 27.91 2.03
CA ALA A 21 15.91 27.42 3.26
C ALA A 21 16.77 26.30 3.85
N ASP A 22 17.13 26.42 5.13
CA ASP A 22 18.05 25.50 5.81
C ASP A 22 17.35 24.28 6.43
N ASN A 23 16.08 24.06 6.09
CA ASN A 23 15.24 22.98 6.61
C ASN A 23 14.63 22.13 5.47
N ARG A 24 15.42 21.85 4.43
CA ARG A 24 14.98 21.09 3.25
C ARG A 24 15.44 19.63 3.30
N ILE A 25 14.65 18.75 2.69
CA ILE A 25 15.15 17.45 2.23
C ILE A 25 15.81 17.71 0.88
N THR A 26 17.05 17.23 0.71
CA THR A 26 17.86 17.45 -0.50
C THR A 26 17.99 16.17 -1.33
N GLU A 27 17.84 15.01 -0.71
CA GLU A 27 17.75 13.71 -1.39
C GLU A 27 16.84 12.77 -0.59
N TYR A 28 16.04 11.98 -1.30
CA TYR A 28 15.26 10.89 -0.73
C TYR A 28 15.34 9.70 -1.67
N LYS A 29 15.69 8.52 -1.15
CA LYS A 29 15.70 7.28 -1.94
C LYS A 29 15.40 6.07 -1.07
N ILE A 30 14.86 5.02 -1.67
CA ILE A 30 14.67 3.71 -1.02
C ILE A 30 15.85 2.82 -1.40
N VAL A 31 16.53 2.27 -0.39
CA VAL A 31 17.82 1.57 -0.56
C VAL A 31 17.77 0.06 -0.34
N ASN A 32 16.70 -0.48 0.26
CA ASN A 32 16.53 -1.92 0.47
C ASN A 32 16.05 -2.64 -0.81
N VAL A 33 16.71 -2.38 -1.93
CA VAL A 33 16.43 -2.96 -3.24
C VAL A 33 17.71 -3.50 -3.87
N GLN A 34 17.59 -4.54 -4.68
CA GLN A 34 18.68 -4.96 -5.55
C GLN A 34 18.81 -4.02 -6.75
N GLY A 35 20.05 -3.68 -7.11
CA GLY A 35 20.38 -2.74 -8.17
C GLY A 35 20.30 -1.29 -7.71
N ASP A 36 19.88 -0.40 -8.61
CA ASP A 36 19.78 1.03 -8.31
C ASP A 36 18.67 1.32 -7.27
N PRO A 37 18.90 2.29 -6.36
CA PRO A 37 17.90 2.71 -5.39
C PRO A 37 16.72 3.39 -6.08
N ILE A 38 15.56 3.37 -5.43
CA ILE A 38 14.36 4.04 -5.96
C ILE A 38 14.38 5.49 -5.48
N TYR A 39 14.68 6.42 -6.37
CA TYR A 39 14.72 7.85 -6.05
C TYR A 39 13.30 8.43 -5.87
N GLY A 40 13.15 9.25 -4.83
CA GLY A 40 11.98 10.09 -4.63
C GLY A 40 12.18 11.47 -5.24
N THR A 41 11.13 12.03 -5.83
CA THR A 41 11.09 13.42 -6.27
C THR A 41 10.67 14.30 -5.11
N ILE A 42 11.49 15.29 -4.76
CA ILE A 42 11.19 16.25 -3.69
C ILE A 42 10.49 17.46 -4.30
N HIS A 43 9.33 17.78 -3.76
CA HIS A 43 8.53 18.94 -4.13
C HIS A 43 8.54 19.92 -2.95
N ASP A 44 9.47 20.86 -2.99
CA ASP A 44 9.67 21.80 -1.88
C ASP A 44 8.51 22.77 -1.68
N ALA A 45 7.84 23.18 -2.76
CA ALA A 45 6.74 24.14 -2.71
C ALA A 45 5.52 23.58 -1.96
N ASP A 46 5.22 22.30 -2.13
CA ASP A 46 4.07 21.63 -1.47
C ASP A 46 4.49 20.79 -0.26
N SER A 47 5.78 20.79 0.09
CA SER A 47 6.37 19.97 1.15
C SER A 47 5.97 18.49 1.00
N SER A 48 6.22 17.92 -0.19
CA SER A 48 5.97 16.51 -0.43
C SER A 48 7.14 15.80 -1.08
N ILE A 49 7.13 14.47 -0.96
CA ILE A 49 8.08 13.57 -1.60
C ILE A 49 7.25 12.56 -2.37
N THR A 50 7.51 12.38 -3.65
CA THR A 50 6.82 11.37 -4.47
C THR A 50 7.78 10.24 -4.80
N VAL A 51 7.43 9.01 -4.43
CA VAL A 51 8.17 7.80 -4.78
C VAL A 51 7.33 6.96 -5.73
N TYR A 52 7.90 6.62 -6.89
CA TYR A 52 7.31 5.67 -7.82
C TYR A 52 7.86 4.28 -7.53
N LEU A 53 7.04 3.42 -6.92
CA LEU A 53 7.44 2.11 -6.46
C LEU A 53 7.10 1.03 -7.50
N PRO A 54 8.10 0.37 -8.12
CA PRO A 54 7.84 -0.70 -9.06
C PRO A 54 7.30 -1.93 -8.33
N PHE A 55 6.09 -2.37 -8.69
CA PHE A 55 5.39 -3.44 -7.98
C PHE A 55 6.12 -4.80 -8.04
N TYR A 56 6.84 -5.08 -9.13
CA TYR A 56 7.55 -6.34 -9.34
C TYR A 56 8.71 -6.55 -8.36
N LYS A 57 9.16 -5.51 -7.64
CA LYS A 57 10.14 -5.66 -6.55
C LYS A 57 9.54 -6.29 -5.28
N GLN A 58 8.21 -6.39 -5.19
CA GLN A 58 7.48 -7.07 -4.11
C GLN A 58 7.94 -6.66 -2.70
N LEU A 59 8.27 -5.38 -2.50
CA LEU A 59 8.75 -4.86 -1.22
C LEU A 59 7.63 -4.89 -0.18
N VAL A 60 7.91 -5.53 0.96
CA VAL A 60 7.02 -5.58 2.15
C VAL A 60 7.35 -4.48 3.17
N VAL A 61 8.55 -3.91 3.08
CA VAL A 61 9.11 -2.85 3.93
C VAL A 61 9.92 -1.91 3.03
N LEU A 62 10.00 -0.63 3.39
CA LEU A 62 10.87 0.34 2.70
C LEU A 62 11.90 0.91 3.67
N GLU A 63 13.15 0.96 3.26
CA GLU A 63 14.24 1.60 4.00
C GLU A 63 14.65 2.90 3.30
N PRO A 64 14.30 4.07 3.85
CA PRO A 64 14.63 5.35 3.24
C PRO A 64 16.03 5.82 3.63
N GLU A 65 16.83 6.24 2.65
CA GLU A 65 18.01 7.09 2.86
C GLU A 65 17.63 8.55 2.57
N ILE A 66 17.85 9.42 3.55
CA ILE A 66 17.39 10.82 3.51
C ILE A 66 18.57 11.76 3.75
N LYS A 67 18.80 12.70 2.84
CA LYS A 67 19.73 13.82 3.04
C LYS A 67 18.92 15.10 3.24
N VAL A 68 19.43 15.96 4.11
CA VAL A 68 18.84 17.27 4.42
C VAL A 68 19.85 18.39 4.26
N SER A 69 19.40 19.64 4.30
CA SER A 69 20.26 20.82 4.32
C SER A 69 21.36 20.71 5.39
N THR A 70 22.54 21.29 5.12
CA THR A 70 23.68 21.23 6.03
C THR A 70 23.33 21.75 7.43
N GLY A 71 23.58 20.93 8.45
CA GLY A 71 23.28 21.26 9.86
C GLY A 71 21.80 21.09 10.25
N ALA A 72 20.95 20.64 9.34
CA ALA A 72 19.58 20.24 9.65
C ALA A 72 19.50 18.81 10.18
N THR A 73 18.38 18.46 10.80
CA THR A 73 18.04 17.11 11.25
C THR A 73 16.67 16.69 10.70
N VAL A 74 16.41 15.39 10.58
CA VAL A 74 15.12 14.84 10.11
C VAL A 74 14.57 13.77 11.06
N GLN A 75 13.27 13.80 11.29
CA GLN A 75 12.53 12.79 12.06
C GLN A 75 11.26 12.35 11.29
N PRO A 76 11.04 11.04 11.04
CA PRO A 76 11.94 9.93 11.32
C PRO A 76 13.30 10.06 10.64
N GLY A 77 14.34 9.53 11.29
CA GLY A 77 15.70 9.56 10.77
C GLY A 77 15.88 8.66 9.55
N THR A 78 16.96 8.89 8.80
CA THR A 78 17.41 7.98 7.73
C THR A 78 17.53 6.55 8.27
N GLY A 79 17.14 5.56 7.47
CA GLY A 79 17.10 4.14 7.86
C GLY A 79 15.89 3.73 8.71
N THR A 80 15.00 4.65 9.10
CA THR A 80 13.76 4.25 9.81
C THR A 80 12.84 3.52 8.85
N LEU A 81 12.58 2.24 9.12
CA LEU A 81 11.77 1.38 8.28
C LEU A 81 10.32 1.86 8.18
N ILE A 82 9.77 1.81 6.96
CA ILE A 82 8.34 1.92 6.70
C ILE A 82 7.79 0.50 6.54
N GLU A 83 7.17 -0.01 7.60
CA GLU A 83 6.57 -1.35 7.66
C GLU A 83 5.09 -1.31 7.27
N ASP A 84 4.37 -2.43 7.31
CA ASP A 84 2.91 -2.49 7.08
C ASP A 84 2.42 -1.74 5.83
N LEU A 85 3.09 -1.92 4.69
CA LEU A 85 2.77 -1.17 3.48
C LEU A 85 1.33 -1.36 3.00
N LEU A 86 0.70 -2.49 3.32
CA LEU A 86 -0.73 -2.68 3.02
C LEU A 86 -1.61 -1.65 3.73
N ASP A 87 -1.30 -1.27 4.98
CA ASP A 87 -2.02 -0.21 5.70
C ASP A 87 -1.75 1.16 5.10
N VAL A 88 -0.54 1.41 4.60
CA VAL A 88 -0.21 2.64 3.86
C VAL A 88 -1.10 2.75 2.63
N PHE A 89 -1.19 1.69 1.82
CA PHE A 89 -1.91 1.75 0.56
C PHE A 89 -3.43 1.66 0.70
N GLN A 90 -3.92 0.89 1.68
CA GLN A 90 -5.34 0.53 1.78
C GLN A 90 -6.09 1.39 2.80
N LYS A 91 -5.42 1.82 3.87
CA LYS A 91 -6.01 2.64 4.93
C LYS A 91 -5.56 4.10 4.87
N GLY A 92 -4.65 4.45 3.96
CA GLY A 92 -4.18 5.83 3.77
C GLY A 92 -3.34 6.34 4.94
N ARG A 93 -2.49 5.49 5.54
CA ARG A 93 -1.59 5.93 6.62
C ARG A 93 -0.58 6.95 6.09
N ASP A 94 -0.66 8.17 6.60
CA ASP A 94 0.30 9.24 6.31
C ASP A 94 1.70 8.91 6.82
N ILE A 95 2.71 9.13 5.97
CA ILE A 95 4.12 9.06 6.34
C ILE A 95 4.70 10.47 6.22
N LYS A 96 5.24 11.00 7.32
CA LYS A 96 5.70 12.39 7.43
C LYS A 96 7.13 12.47 7.93
N TYR A 97 7.90 13.39 7.37
CA TYR A 97 9.28 13.68 7.76
C TYR A 97 9.40 15.15 8.16
N ALA A 98 9.68 15.39 9.43
CA ALA A 98 9.94 16.72 9.95
C ALA A 98 11.43 17.05 9.87
N VAL A 99 11.78 18.06 9.09
CA VAL A 99 13.14 18.61 9.01
C VAL A 99 13.23 19.86 9.89
N THR A 100 14.21 19.87 10.80
CA THR A 100 14.55 21.05 11.61
C THR A 100 15.86 21.61 11.12
N GLY A 101 15.84 22.84 10.60
CA GLY A 101 17.03 23.52 10.12
C GLY A 101 17.94 24.00 11.24
N LYS A 102 19.16 24.40 10.89
CA LYS A 102 20.15 24.97 11.84
C LYS A 102 19.60 26.21 12.56
N SER A 103 18.75 26.98 11.88
CA SER A 103 18.03 28.14 12.40
C SER A 103 16.91 27.80 13.38
N GLY A 104 16.60 26.51 13.58
CA GLY A 104 15.47 26.02 14.37
C GLY A 104 14.13 26.03 13.62
N LYS A 105 14.06 26.57 12.40
CA LYS A 105 12.84 26.52 11.58
C LYS A 105 12.52 25.08 11.17
N ARG A 106 11.25 24.71 11.25
CA ARG A 106 10.78 23.35 10.93
C ARG A 106 9.95 23.31 9.65
N LYS A 107 10.12 22.26 8.86
CA LYS A 107 9.31 21.95 7.67
C LYS A 107 8.95 20.47 7.67
N THR A 108 7.70 20.14 7.39
CA THR A 108 7.22 18.74 7.41
C THR A 108 6.87 18.31 6.00
N TYR A 109 7.54 17.27 5.51
CA TYR A 109 7.29 16.66 4.22
C TYR A 109 6.34 15.47 4.35
N THR A 110 5.36 15.36 3.45
CA THR A 110 4.50 14.17 3.36
C THR A 110 4.98 13.27 2.21
N LEU A 111 5.23 12.01 2.51
CA LEU A 111 5.61 11.01 1.52
C LEU A 111 4.36 10.46 0.81
N LYS A 112 4.36 10.56 -0.51
CA LYS A 112 3.36 10.01 -1.43
C LYS A 112 3.99 8.82 -2.15
N ILE A 113 3.48 7.62 -1.91
CA ILE A 113 3.95 6.41 -2.59
C ILE A 113 2.99 6.08 -3.71
N ASN A 114 3.46 6.16 -4.95
CA ASN A 114 2.72 5.75 -6.13
C ASN A 114 3.23 4.38 -6.60
N VAL A 115 2.47 3.34 -6.31
CA VAL A 115 2.82 1.98 -6.75
C VAL A 115 2.44 1.81 -8.22
N GLN A 116 3.43 1.48 -9.05
CA GLN A 116 3.28 1.25 -10.48
C GLN A 116 2.71 -0.15 -10.77
N GLN A 117 1.56 -0.48 -10.18
CA GLN A 117 0.91 -1.79 -10.30
C GLN A 117 -0.17 -1.78 -11.39
N PRO A 118 -0.26 -2.84 -12.22
CA PRO A 118 -1.38 -3.01 -13.14
C PRO A 118 -2.72 -3.13 -12.39
N SER A 119 -3.82 -3.08 -13.14
CA SER A 119 -5.15 -3.26 -12.57
C SER A 119 -5.34 -4.66 -11.99
N LEU A 120 -5.96 -4.72 -10.81
CA LEU A 120 -6.44 -5.96 -10.20
C LEU A 120 -7.86 -6.22 -10.71
N THR A 121 -8.10 -7.42 -11.26
CA THR A 121 -9.42 -7.85 -11.69
C THR A 121 -9.81 -9.15 -10.99
N LEU A 122 -11.10 -9.39 -10.84
CA LEU A 122 -11.65 -10.59 -10.22
C LEU A 122 -12.88 -11.04 -11.01
N LYS A 123 -12.93 -12.32 -11.35
CA LYS A 123 -14.12 -12.96 -11.89
C LYS A 123 -15.11 -13.23 -10.76
N GLU A 124 -16.39 -13.02 -11.06
CA GLU A 124 -17.45 -13.33 -10.11
C GLU A 124 -17.45 -14.83 -9.76
N VAL A 125 -17.79 -15.12 -8.51
CA VAL A 125 -17.93 -16.50 -8.00
C VAL A 125 -19.36 -16.99 -8.15
N SER A 126 -20.31 -16.12 -7.84
CA SER A 126 -21.74 -16.30 -8.12
C SER A 126 -22.06 -15.74 -9.50
N THR A 127 -23.08 -16.27 -10.17
CA THR A 127 -23.43 -15.83 -11.53
C THR A 127 -24.31 -14.57 -11.51
N SER A 128 -25.10 -14.39 -10.43
CA SER A 128 -25.99 -13.24 -10.24
C SER A 128 -26.38 -13.05 -8.77
N ALA A 129 -27.18 -12.01 -8.49
CA ALA A 129 -27.75 -11.77 -7.16
C ALA A 129 -28.81 -12.80 -6.74
N THR A 130 -29.40 -13.54 -7.69
CA THR A 130 -30.43 -14.57 -7.43
C THR A 130 -29.92 -15.99 -7.57
N ASP A 131 -28.80 -16.19 -8.27
CA ASP A 131 -28.08 -17.47 -8.39
C ASP A 131 -26.74 -17.36 -7.64
N ILE A 132 -26.87 -17.46 -6.32
CA ILE A 132 -25.79 -17.30 -5.35
C ILE A 132 -25.11 -18.65 -5.12
N LYS A 133 -23.78 -18.69 -5.24
CA LYS A 133 -22.99 -19.87 -4.87
C LYS A 133 -23.07 -20.09 -3.36
N VAL A 134 -23.50 -21.29 -2.97
CA VAL A 134 -23.66 -21.69 -1.56
C VAL A 134 -22.53 -22.63 -1.12
N TYR A 135 -22.03 -22.40 0.08
CA TYR A 135 -21.04 -23.24 0.76
C TYR A 135 -21.52 -23.61 2.15
N ASP A 136 -21.59 -24.92 2.40
CA ASP A 136 -22.02 -25.47 3.68
C ASP A 136 -20.81 -26.06 4.41
N ILE A 137 -20.60 -25.64 5.65
CA ILE A 137 -19.54 -26.15 6.52
C ILE A 137 -20.20 -26.82 7.72
N LYS A 138 -19.93 -28.11 7.92
CA LYS A 138 -20.47 -28.88 9.03
C LYS A 138 -19.63 -28.67 10.29
N MET A 139 -20.26 -28.23 11.37
CA MET A 139 -19.60 -27.91 12.62
C MET A 139 -19.49 -29.12 13.57
N SER A 140 -20.35 -30.14 13.42
CA SER A 140 -20.40 -31.36 14.25
C SER A 140 -19.29 -32.37 14.00
N VAL A 141 -18.64 -32.32 12.84
CA VAL A 141 -17.64 -33.31 12.39
C VAL A 141 -16.21 -32.85 12.68
N ASP A 142 -15.28 -33.80 12.74
CA ASP A 142 -13.87 -33.50 13.05
C ASP A 142 -13.19 -32.62 11.98
N PHE A 143 -13.62 -32.77 10.72
CA PHE A 143 -13.16 -31.96 9.59
C PHE A 143 -14.30 -31.64 8.62
N SER A 144 -14.47 -30.36 8.31
CA SER A 144 -15.31 -29.87 7.22
C SER A 144 -14.70 -28.60 6.65
N GLY A 145 -15.09 -28.21 5.45
CA GLY A 145 -14.62 -26.94 4.90
C GLY A 145 -15.12 -26.69 3.50
N MET A 146 -14.76 -25.51 3.01
CA MET A 146 -14.99 -25.11 1.63
C MET A 146 -13.68 -24.73 0.96
N ASN A 147 -13.63 -24.95 -0.34
CA ASN A 147 -12.55 -24.47 -1.20
C ASN A 147 -13.15 -23.54 -2.24
N LEU A 148 -12.43 -22.46 -2.52
CA LEU A 148 -12.80 -21.48 -3.52
C LEU A 148 -11.57 -21.14 -4.36
N ALA A 149 -11.72 -21.19 -5.68
CA ALA A 149 -10.73 -20.69 -6.62
C ALA A 149 -11.16 -19.29 -7.09
N LEU A 150 -10.42 -18.27 -6.65
CA LEU A 150 -10.55 -16.92 -7.17
C LEU A 150 -9.77 -16.83 -8.48
N ARG A 151 -10.42 -16.34 -9.54
CA ARG A 151 -9.79 -16.16 -10.85
C ARG A 151 -9.78 -14.69 -11.22
N GLY A 152 -8.71 -14.22 -11.84
CA GLY A 152 -8.57 -12.79 -12.12
C GLY A 152 -7.23 -12.47 -12.78
N THR A 153 -6.79 -11.24 -12.63
CA THR A 153 -5.45 -10.77 -13.04
C THR A 153 -4.92 -9.81 -11.99
N GLY A 154 -3.60 -9.68 -11.89
CA GLY A 154 -2.97 -8.72 -10.98
C GLY A 154 -2.86 -9.20 -9.53
N PHE A 155 -2.94 -10.53 -9.31
CA PHE A 155 -2.52 -11.15 -8.05
C PHE A 155 -0.99 -11.03 -7.88
N GLN A 156 -0.50 -11.21 -6.65
CA GLN A 156 0.94 -11.19 -6.35
C GLN A 156 1.45 -12.60 -6.13
N GLU A 157 2.69 -12.87 -6.55
CA GLU A 157 3.39 -14.11 -6.21
C GLU A 157 3.66 -14.16 -4.70
N ASN A 158 4.08 -13.03 -4.12
CA ASN A 158 4.23 -12.91 -2.67
C ASN A 158 2.87 -12.71 -1.99
N LEU A 159 2.34 -13.80 -1.44
CA LEU A 159 1.06 -13.82 -0.72
C LEU A 159 1.05 -12.96 0.55
N SER A 160 2.20 -12.51 1.06
CA SER A 160 2.25 -11.53 2.15
C SER A 160 1.85 -10.12 1.72
N LEU A 161 1.85 -9.87 0.41
CA LEU A 161 1.29 -8.65 -0.17
C LEU A 161 -0.19 -8.81 -0.53
N MET A 162 -0.80 -9.96 -0.25
CA MET A 162 -2.21 -10.21 -0.49
C MET A 162 -2.98 -10.39 0.81
N LYS A 163 -4.24 -9.93 0.80
CA LYS A 163 -5.20 -10.14 1.87
C LYS A 163 -6.57 -10.36 1.23
N ILE A 164 -7.22 -11.47 1.58
CA ILE A 164 -8.53 -11.82 1.04
C ILE A 164 -9.48 -11.89 2.23
N VAL A 165 -10.58 -11.16 2.18
CA VAL A 165 -11.56 -11.07 3.27
C VAL A 165 -12.97 -11.27 2.74
N LEU A 166 -13.87 -11.69 3.64
CA LEU A 166 -15.31 -11.61 3.42
C LEU A 166 -15.82 -10.24 3.89
N VAL A 167 -16.78 -9.70 3.16
CA VAL A 167 -17.44 -8.42 3.45
C VAL A 167 -18.94 -8.63 3.46
N ASP A 168 -19.62 -8.29 4.55
CA ASP A 168 -21.08 -8.38 4.61
C ASP A 168 -21.80 -7.19 3.93
N GLU A 169 -23.13 -7.22 3.96
CA GLU A 169 -23.99 -6.19 3.37
C GLU A 169 -23.81 -4.80 4.01
N THR A 170 -23.34 -4.74 5.26
CA THR A 170 -23.05 -3.48 5.96
C THR A 170 -21.69 -2.91 5.60
N GLY A 171 -20.87 -3.67 4.86
CA GLY A 171 -19.49 -3.32 4.52
C GLY A 171 -18.46 -3.74 5.57
N LYS A 172 -18.85 -4.48 6.61
CA LYS A 172 -17.94 -4.98 7.64
C LYS A 172 -17.03 -6.06 7.05
N GLU A 173 -15.73 -5.90 7.26
CA GLU A 173 -14.74 -6.94 6.93
C GLU A 173 -14.61 -7.96 8.07
N TYR A 174 -14.52 -9.23 7.68
CA TYR A 174 -14.19 -10.33 8.57
C TYR A 174 -12.68 -10.63 8.53
N PRO A 175 -12.15 -11.40 9.50
CA PRO A 175 -10.76 -11.85 9.46
C PRO A 175 -10.38 -12.43 8.09
N PRO A 176 -9.13 -12.23 7.63
CA PRO A 176 -8.73 -12.73 6.33
C PRO A 176 -8.74 -14.25 6.30
N PHE A 177 -8.94 -14.81 5.10
CA PHE A 177 -8.67 -16.21 4.86
C PHE A 177 -7.21 -16.54 5.22
N VAL A 178 -7.01 -17.69 5.86
CA VAL A 178 -5.65 -18.20 6.07
C VAL A 178 -5.02 -18.46 4.70
N LYS A 179 -3.76 -18.05 4.56
CA LYS A 179 -3.00 -18.21 3.31
C LYS A 179 -2.79 -19.70 3.05
N SER A 180 -3.26 -20.19 1.90
CA SER A 180 -2.98 -21.57 1.50
C SER A 180 -1.50 -21.73 1.15
N ALA A 181 -0.84 -22.76 1.71
CA ALA A 181 0.51 -23.17 1.33
C ALA A 181 0.59 -23.80 -0.08
N THR A 182 -0.56 -24.13 -0.67
CA THR A 182 -0.64 -24.77 -2.00
C THR A 182 -0.87 -23.77 -3.14
N ASN A 183 -1.00 -22.47 -2.83
CA ASN A 183 -1.03 -21.46 -3.86
C ASN A 183 0.31 -21.45 -4.58
N THR A 184 0.26 -21.67 -5.89
CA THR A 184 1.40 -21.58 -6.79
C THR A 184 1.63 -20.12 -7.19
N ASN A 185 2.68 -19.84 -7.97
CA ASN A 185 2.90 -18.52 -8.56
C ASN A 185 1.91 -18.22 -9.72
N ASP A 186 0.71 -18.81 -9.72
CA ASP A 186 -0.32 -18.51 -10.71
C ASP A 186 -0.94 -17.13 -10.43
N LEU A 187 -0.51 -16.15 -11.22
CA LEU A 187 -0.96 -14.76 -11.10
C LEU A 187 -2.41 -14.52 -11.55
N ASN A 188 -3.09 -15.56 -12.02
CA ASN A 188 -4.48 -15.51 -12.47
C ASN A 188 -5.43 -16.39 -11.63
N LEU A 189 -4.90 -17.15 -10.68
CA LEU A 189 -5.69 -18.00 -9.79
C LEU A 189 -5.13 -18.02 -8.37
N VAL A 190 -6.01 -17.76 -7.40
CA VAL A 190 -5.71 -17.95 -5.98
C VAL A 190 -6.74 -18.88 -5.37
N GLY A 191 -6.26 -20.01 -4.85
CA GLY A 191 -7.04 -20.91 -4.03
C GLY A 191 -7.11 -20.41 -2.60
N ILE A 192 -8.32 -20.38 -2.04
CA ILE A 192 -8.55 -20.15 -0.62
C ILE A 192 -9.41 -21.27 -0.05
N SER A 193 -9.20 -21.58 1.22
CA SER A 193 -9.99 -22.55 1.96
C SER A 193 -10.45 -21.94 3.27
N LEU A 194 -11.63 -22.38 3.70
CA LEU A 194 -12.15 -22.12 5.04
C LEU A 194 -12.45 -23.47 5.66
N VAL A 195 -11.69 -23.83 6.68
CA VAL A 195 -11.70 -25.16 7.28
C VAL A 195 -12.18 -25.10 8.72
N ASN A 196 -13.01 -26.07 9.08
CA ASN A 196 -13.38 -26.40 10.44
C ASN A 196 -12.54 -27.59 10.87
N TYR A 197 -11.56 -27.36 11.75
CA TYR A 197 -10.99 -28.42 12.58
C TYR A 197 -11.59 -28.28 13.97
N LYS A 198 -12.28 -29.32 14.46
CA LYS A 198 -13.01 -29.26 15.73
C LYS A 198 -12.16 -28.82 16.93
N SER A 199 -10.87 -29.15 16.93
CA SER A 199 -9.91 -28.78 17.97
C SER A 199 -9.32 -27.38 17.84
N SER A 200 -9.39 -26.77 16.65
CA SER A 200 -8.81 -25.45 16.35
C SER A 200 -9.56 -24.82 15.17
N PRO A 201 -10.72 -24.20 15.41
CA PRO A 201 -11.51 -23.60 14.34
C PRO A 201 -10.80 -22.37 13.76
N ASP A 202 -10.92 -22.17 12.45
CA ASP A 202 -10.37 -21.02 11.75
C ASP A 202 -10.92 -19.69 12.35
N PRO A 203 -10.09 -18.64 12.55
CA PRO A 203 -10.54 -17.36 13.08
C PRO A 203 -11.67 -16.71 12.27
N LEU A 204 -11.63 -16.83 10.94
CA LEU A 204 -12.72 -16.37 10.07
C LEU A 204 -13.99 -17.17 10.36
N LEU A 205 -13.91 -18.50 10.43
CA LEU A 205 -15.07 -19.35 10.70
C LEU A 205 -15.71 -19.06 12.06
N THR A 206 -14.88 -18.79 13.06
CA THR A 206 -15.28 -18.41 14.41
C THR A 206 -16.03 -17.08 14.40
N ALA A 207 -15.56 -16.09 13.63
CA ALA A 207 -16.15 -14.76 13.56
C ALA A 207 -17.47 -14.70 12.76
N LEU A 208 -17.70 -15.63 11.83
CA LEU A 208 -18.91 -15.64 11.00
C LEU A 208 -20.19 -15.94 11.83
N PRO A 209 -21.35 -15.38 11.49
CA PRO A 209 -22.65 -15.85 11.97
C PRO A 209 -23.00 -17.24 11.41
N ALA A 210 -24.09 -17.85 11.89
CA ALA A 210 -24.54 -19.17 11.45
C ALA A 210 -24.80 -19.25 9.94
N THR A 211 -25.47 -18.25 9.37
CA THR A 211 -25.67 -18.10 7.92
C THR A 211 -25.43 -16.65 7.55
N GLY A 212 -24.81 -16.41 6.40
CA GLY A 212 -24.70 -15.06 5.87
C GLY A 212 -24.35 -14.99 4.38
N LEU A 213 -24.53 -13.79 3.83
CA LEU A 213 -24.15 -13.41 2.47
C LEU A 213 -22.91 -12.52 2.53
N TYR A 214 -21.93 -12.84 1.69
CA TYR A 214 -20.64 -12.15 1.71
C TYR A 214 -20.14 -11.87 0.31
N LYS A 215 -19.67 -10.65 0.07
CA LYS A 215 -18.81 -10.35 -1.07
C LYS A 215 -17.37 -10.71 -0.71
N ILE A 216 -16.59 -11.06 -1.72
CA ILE A 216 -15.17 -11.37 -1.54
C ILE A 216 -14.38 -10.14 -1.93
N ARG A 217 -13.58 -9.62 -1.00
CA ARG A 217 -12.67 -8.51 -1.26
C ARG A 217 -11.24 -9.01 -1.28
N VAL A 218 -10.56 -8.72 -2.37
CA VAL A 218 -9.16 -9.04 -2.57
C VAL A 218 -8.37 -7.76 -2.56
N TYR A 219 -7.44 -7.69 -1.61
CA TYR A 219 -6.37 -6.73 -1.59
C TYR A 219 -5.13 -7.40 -2.20
N SER A 220 -4.59 -6.78 -3.24
CA SER A 220 -3.36 -7.19 -3.90
C SER A 220 -2.43 -5.98 -3.92
N TYR A 221 -1.51 -5.95 -2.95
CA TYR A 221 -0.60 -4.85 -2.71
C TYR A 221 -1.33 -3.49 -2.58
N ALA A 222 -1.18 -2.60 -3.56
CA ALA A 222 -1.81 -1.27 -3.56
C ALA A 222 -3.19 -1.24 -4.24
N LYS A 223 -3.68 -2.38 -4.74
CA LYS A 223 -5.00 -2.49 -5.39
C LYS A 223 -5.98 -3.27 -4.53
N VAL A 224 -7.25 -2.91 -4.67
CA VAL A 224 -8.37 -3.60 -4.04
C VAL A 224 -9.48 -3.81 -5.06
N VAL A 225 -10.10 -4.99 -5.03
CA VAL A 225 -11.30 -5.30 -5.82
C VAL A 225 -12.25 -6.08 -4.94
N THR A 226 -13.56 -5.89 -5.12
CA THR A 226 -14.61 -6.63 -4.42
C THR A 226 -15.55 -7.24 -5.46
N THR A 227 -15.97 -8.49 -5.27
CA THR A 227 -17.01 -9.08 -6.12
C THR A 227 -18.30 -8.27 -6.05
N THR A 228 -19.07 -8.31 -7.13
CA THR A 228 -20.38 -7.67 -7.20
C THR A 228 -21.42 -8.54 -6.51
N PHE A 229 -21.41 -9.84 -6.81
CA PHE A 229 -22.37 -10.80 -6.28
C PHE A 229 -21.84 -11.47 -5.02
N PRO A 230 -22.69 -11.68 -3.99
CA PRO A 230 -22.28 -12.36 -2.79
C PRO A 230 -22.20 -13.88 -3.02
N ILE A 231 -21.47 -14.56 -2.14
CA ILE A 231 -21.60 -15.99 -1.87
C ILE A 231 -22.38 -16.20 -0.57
N ARG A 232 -23.00 -17.37 -0.39
CA ARG A 232 -23.62 -17.77 0.88
C ARG A 232 -22.73 -18.76 1.59
N ILE A 233 -22.53 -18.54 2.89
CA ILE A 233 -21.86 -19.52 3.76
C ILE A 233 -22.83 -19.89 4.88
N ASN A 234 -23.04 -21.21 5.08
CA ASN A 234 -23.81 -21.76 6.18
C ASN A 234 -22.91 -22.61 7.09
N LYS A 235 -22.99 -22.37 8.39
CA LYS A 235 -22.48 -23.24 9.44
C LYS A 235 -23.60 -24.18 9.86
N LEU A 236 -23.54 -25.40 9.35
CA LEU A 236 -24.50 -26.44 9.69
C LEU A 236 -24.09 -27.10 11.01
N PRO A 237 -25.06 -27.46 11.87
CA PRO A 237 -24.77 -28.09 13.15
C PRO A 237 -23.98 -29.39 13.01
#